data_AF-A0A0B8WLI2-F1
#
_entry.id   AF-A0A0B8WLI2-F1
#
_cell.length_a   1.000
_cell.length_b   1.000
_cell.length_c   1.000
_cell.angle_alpha   90.00
_cell.angle_beta   90.00
_cell.angle_gamma   90.00
#
_symmetry.space_group_name_H-M   'P 1'
#
loop_
_entity.id
_entity.type
_entity.pdbx_description
1 polymer ?
#
loop_
_entity_poly.entity_id
_entity_poly.type
_entity_poly.pdbx_seq_one_letter_code
_entity_poly.pdbx_strand_id
1 'polypeptide(L)'
;MISWKNALLTLLLLSSVVSCIKEPIEETEAPASLAEVQDSLATAWGQADPLTMEKNDFLFQETEQTLETNPQPFYVLQEAITITNKEEKADEWLYTYAYQSKAYKGDQEGAESTREDHRSVAKSDASLANAQRVMSYQPSLKTMADDNQMVLGFERLYGLAYACEKSAALDKYCKEELKVDSCEITCSNLKLEEEMRPVPDLIKAQPNCGGFANCAIKSKKVSFNWTIALKRGESVEKQKVNYWVTLSPDMPFFSRMQEYCYRQLFPLQSQKVLVTTCTKLKNFKRGTP
;
A
#
# COMPACT_ATOMS: atom_id res chain seq x y z
N MET A 1 -6.45 -67.91 -11.66
CA MET A 1 -5.88 -67.44 -10.38
C MET A 1 -5.27 -66.07 -10.62
N ILE A 2 -6.05 -65.02 -10.38
CA ILE A 2 -5.66 -63.63 -10.66
C ILE A 2 -5.12 -63.05 -9.35
N SER A 3 -3.86 -62.63 -9.37
CA SER A 3 -3.09 -62.19 -8.21
C SER A 3 -3.64 -60.88 -7.65
N TRP A 4 -4.32 -60.95 -6.51
CA TRP A 4 -4.90 -59.82 -5.78
C TRP A 4 -3.87 -58.84 -5.19
N LYS A 5 -2.58 -59.16 -5.26
CA LYS A 5 -1.52 -58.36 -4.61
C LYS A 5 -1.12 -57.10 -5.39
N ASN A 6 -1.51 -56.98 -6.66
CA ASN A 6 -1.15 -55.82 -7.50
C ASN A 6 -2.24 -54.75 -7.60
N ALA A 7 -3.45 -54.98 -7.06
CA ALA A 7 -4.53 -54.00 -7.09
C ALA A 7 -4.50 -53.03 -5.89
N LEU A 8 -3.80 -53.38 -4.80
CA LEU A 8 -3.70 -52.51 -3.62
C LEU A 8 -2.62 -51.43 -3.74
N LEU A 9 -1.63 -51.61 -4.62
CA LEU A 9 -0.51 -50.66 -4.74
C LEU A 9 -0.86 -49.43 -5.61
N THR A 10 -1.83 -49.54 -6.51
CA THR A 10 -2.29 -48.43 -7.36
C THR A 10 -3.32 -47.53 -6.68
N LEU A 11 -3.98 -47.98 -5.60
CA LEU A 11 -4.92 -47.15 -4.85
C LEU A 11 -4.25 -46.25 -3.79
N LEU A 12 -2.99 -46.53 -3.44
CA LEU A 12 -2.22 -45.80 -2.41
C LEU A 12 -1.35 -44.66 -2.98
N LEU A 13 -1.34 -44.47 -4.30
CA LEU A 13 -0.60 -43.41 -5.00
C LEU A 13 -1.48 -42.21 -5.42
N LEU A 14 -2.78 -42.24 -5.12
CA LEU A 14 -3.74 -41.18 -5.48
C LEU A 14 -4.16 -40.27 -4.31
N SER A 15 -3.63 -40.49 -3.10
CA SER A 15 -4.05 -39.77 -1.89
C SER A 15 -3.07 -38.69 -1.39
N SER A 16 -1.99 -38.40 -2.11
CA SER A 16 -0.96 -37.44 -1.66
C SER A 16 -0.90 -36.10 -2.44
N VAL A 17 -1.91 -35.79 -3.27
CA VAL A 17 -2.08 -34.47 -3.89
C VAL A 17 -3.26 -33.72 -3.27
N VAL A 18 -3.25 -33.59 -1.95
CA VAL A 18 -3.94 -32.49 -1.25
C VAL A 18 -2.88 -31.73 -0.44
N SER A 19 -1.80 -31.36 -1.12
CA SER A 19 -0.75 -30.54 -0.52
C SER A 19 -1.25 -29.09 -0.52
N CYS A 20 -1.57 -28.60 0.68
CA CYS A 20 -1.62 -27.19 1.08
C CYS A 20 -2.44 -26.26 0.18
N ILE A 21 -3.77 -26.37 0.21
CA ILE A 21 -4.61 -25.20 -0.04
C ILE A 21 -4.37 -24.26 1.15
N LYS A 22 -3.50 -23.26 0.95
CA LYS A 22 -3.31 -22.15 1.91
C LYS A 22 -4.66 -21.49 2.19
N GLU A 23 -4.81 -20.97 3.41
CA GLU A 23 -6.06 -20.42 3.91
C GLU A 23 -6.76 -19.55 2.85
N PRO A 24 -8.03 -19.86 2.52
CA PRO A 24 -8.81 -18.99 1.65
C PRO A 24 -8.84 -17.59 2.25
N ILE A 25 -8.85 -16.57 1.38
CA ILE A 25 -9.07 -15.19 1.81
C ILE A 25 -10.37 -15.19 2.65
N GLU A 26 -10.30 -14.86 3.94
CA GLU A 26 -11.42 -14.94 4.91
C GLU A 26 -12.77 -14.65 4.24
N GLU A 27 -13.66 -15.65 4.21
CA GLU A 27 -14.97 -15.55 3.57
C GLU A 27 -16.01 -14.86 4.47
N THR A 28 -15.79 -14.85 5.78
CA THR A 28 -16.62 -14.09 6.72
C THR A 28 -16.23 -12.62 6.65
N GLU A 29 -17.13 -11.81 6.09
CA GLU A 29 -16.97 -10.36 5.97
C GLU A 29 -17.72 -9.68 7.11
N ALA A 30 -16.98 -9.15 8.09
CA ALA A 30 -17.50 -8.17 9.03
C ALA A 30 -17.41 -6.79 8.33
N PRO A 31 -18.53 -6.19 7.87
CA PRO A 31 -18.49 -4.95 7.11
C PRO A 31 -17.91 -3.82 7.96
N ALA A 32 -17.13 -2.95 7.32
CA ALA A 32 -16.60 -1.72 7.89
C ALA A 32 -17.10 -0.53 7.07
N SER A 33 -17.64 0.47 7.76
CA SER A 33 -18.06 1.74 7.16
C SER A 33 -16.86 2.62 6.79
N LEU A 34 -17.10 3.58 5.89
CA LEU A 34 -16.11 4.60 5.54
C LEU A 34 -15.58 5.34 6.78
N ALA A 35 -16.47 5.70 7.70
CA ALA A 35 -16.11 6.42 8.93
C ALA A 35 -15.20 5.59 9.84
N GLU A 36 -15.45 4.28 10.00
CA GLU A 36 -14.60 3.41 10.81
C GLU A 36 -13.19 3.26 10.22
N VAL A 37 -13.09 3.16 8.89
CA VAL A 37 -11.79 3.11 8.19
C VAL A 37 -11.04 4.43 8.36
N GLN A 38 -11.72 5.57 8.17
CA GLN A 38 -11.15 6.90 8.37
C GLN A 38 -10.66 7.12 9.81
N ASP A 39 -11.48 6.75 10.81
CA ASP A 39 -11.13 6.88 12.22
C ASP A 39 -9.96 5.98 12.61
N SER A 40 -9.92 4.75 12.11
CA SER A 40 -8.80 3.82 12.35
C SER A 40 -7.50 4.34 11.75
N LEU A 41 -7.53 4.88 10.52
CA LEU A 41 -6.37 5.46 9.86
C LEU A 41 -5.91 6.75 10.55
N ALA A 42 -6.84 7.63 10.96
CA ALA A 42 -6.54 8.85 11.69
C ALA A 42 -5.93 8.54 13.08
N THR A 43 -6.50 7.56 13.78
CA THR A 43 -5.99 7.06 15.08
C THR A 43 -4.60 6.44 14.93
N ALA A 44 -4.37 5.70 13.84
CA ALA A 44 -3.08 5.09 13.53
C ALA A 44 -2.02 6.12 13.14
N TRP A 45 -2.40 7.13 12.36
CA TRP A 45 -1.54 8.25 12.01
C TRP A 45 -1.17 9.02 13.28
N GLY A 46 -2.16 9.47 14.06
CA GLY A 46 -1.98 10.33 15.22
C GLY A 46 -1.81 11.80 14.82
N GLN A 47 -1.41 12.65 15.76
CA GLN A 47 -1.21 14.09 15.50
C GLN A 47 0.13 14.32 14.79
N ALA A 48 0.11 14.76 13.53
CA ALA A 48 1.29 15.31 12.86
C ALA A 48 0.89 16.38 11.86
N ASP A 49 1.67 17.46 11.88
CA ASP A 49 1.47 18.60 11.03
C ASP A 49 2.36 18.49 9.79
N PRO A 50 1.80 18.47 8.56
CA PRO A 50 2.60 18.47 7.33
C PRO A 50 3.54 19.67 7.21
N LEU A 51 3.27 20.77 7.93
CA LEU A 51 4.13 21.96 7.91
C LEU A 51 5.46 21.77 8.65
N THR A 52 5.61 20.65 9.38
CA THR A 52 6.85 20.27 10.07
C THR A 52 7.89 19.59 9.17
N MET A 53 7.55 19.33 7.91
CA MET A 53 8.52 18.83 6.93
C MET A 53 9.57 19.92 6.64
N GLU A 54 10.84 19.54 6.57
CA GLU A 54 11.95 20.48 6.34
C GLU A 54 12.78 20.16 5.10
N LYS A 55 13.50 21.17 4.60
CA LYS A 55 14.49 20.96 3.55
C LYS A 55 15.54 19.95 4.02
N ASN A 56 15.91 19.04 3.12
CA ASN A 56 16.77 17.87 3.35
C ASN A 56 16.15 16.77 4.21
N ASP A 57 14.84 16.82 4.53
CA ASP A 57 14.13 15.61 4.95
C ASP A 57 14.30 14.55 3.86
N PHE A 58 14.66 13.35 4.30
CA PHE A 58 15.00 12.23 3.43
C PHE A 58 14.30 10.98 3.92
N LEU A 59 13.80 10.18 2.99
CA LEU A 59 13.41 8.81 3.25
C LEU A 59 13.91 7.88 2.14
N PHE A 60 14.16 6.63 2.52
CA PHE A 60 14.47 5.54 1.62
C PHE A 60 13.49 4.40 1.88
N GLN A 61 12.82 3.94 0.83
CA GLN A 61 11.84 2.86 0.90
C GLN A 61 12.09 1.84 -0.22
N GLU A 62 11.62 0.61 -0.01
CA GLU A 62 11.65 -0.44 -1.02
C GLU A 62 10.25 -1.00 -1.22
N THR A 63 9.84 -1.08 -2.48
CA THR A 63 8.60 -1.75 -2.89
C THR A 63 8.93 -3.11 -3.47
N GLU A 64 8.53 -4.16 -2.77
CA GLU A 64 8.73 -5.56 -3.16
C GLU A 64 7.41 -6.13 -3.72
N GLN A 65 7.47 -6.90 -4.81
CA GLN A 65 6.35 -7.73 -5.27
C GLN A 65 6.73 -9.21 -5.19
N THR A 66 5.87 -9.98 -4.54
CA THR A 66 6.08 -11.41 -4.28
C THR A 66 4.87 -12.21 -4.76
N LEU A 67 5.13 -13.42 -5.24
CA LEU A 67 4.09 -14.41 -5.49
C LEU A 67 3.87 -15.21 -4.21
N GLU A 68 2.64 -15.56 -3.88
CA GLU A 68 2.42 -16.38 -2.68
C GLU A 68 3.09 -17.76 -2.73
N THR A 69 3.32 -18.28 -3.93
CA THR A 69 4.03 -19.54 -4.17
C THR A 69 5.54 -19.41 -4.10
N ASN A 70 6.08 -18.18 -4.17
CA ASN A 70 7.51 -17.91 -4.11
C ASN A 70 7.78 -16.66 -3.24
N PRO A 71 8.31 -16.83 -2.01
CA PRO A 71 8.54 -15.71 -1.11
C PRO A 71 9.64 -14.76 -1.61
N GLN A 72 10.46 -15.17 -2.59
CA GLN A 72 11.46 -14.27 -3.17
C GLN A 72 10.77 -13.23 -4.06
N PRO A 73 11.08 -11.93 -3.89
CA PRO A 73 10.48 -10.89 -4.71
C PRO A 73 10.94 -11.04 -6.16
N PHE A 74 9.99 -11.05 -7.09
CA PHE A 74 10.31 -11.03 -8.53
C PHE A 74 10.52 -9.59 -9.03
N TYR A 75 10.16 -8.60 -8.21
CA TYR A 75 10.37 -7.18 -8.47
C TYR A 75 10.69 -6.46 -7.17
N VAL A 76 11.71 -5.60 -7.21
CA VAL A 76 12.06 -4.67 -6.13
C VAL A 76 12.25 -3.28 -6.73
N LEU A 77 11.58 -2.28 -6.20
CA LEU A 77 11.79 -0.87 -6.52
C LEU A 77 12.35 -0.16 -5.30
N GLN A 78 13.57 0.35 -5.42
CA GLN A 78 14.22 1.18 -4.43
C GLN A 78 13.90 2.65 -4.74
N GLU A 79 13.46 3.42 -3.74
CA GLU A 79 13.12 4.83 -3.88
C GLU A 79 13.74 5.63 -2.74
N ALA A 80 14.57 6.62 -3.10
CA ALA A 80 15.08 7.65 -2.22
C ALA A 80 14.38 8.97 -2.55
N ILE A 81 13.78 9.61 -1.54
CA ILE A 81 13.01 10.84 -1.71
C ILE A 81 13.60 11.90 -0.77
N THR A 82 13.97 13.06 -1.32
CA THR A 82 14.52 14.19 -0.57
C THR A 82 13.70 15.44 -0.81
N ILE A 83 13.36 16.17 0.24
CA ILE A 83 12.80 17.53 0.11
C ILE A 83 13.95 18.48 -0.24
N THR A 84 14.06 18.93 -1.48
CA THR A 84 15.15 19.80 -1.95
C THR A 84 14.85 21.28 -1.73
N ASN A 85 13.58 21.65 -1.67
CA ASN A 85 13.15 23.02 -1.41
C ASN A 85 11.85 23.07 -0.60
N LYS A 86 11.72 24.09 0.25
CA LYS A 86 10.53 24.44 1.03
C LYS A 86 10.37 25.95 0.92
N GLU A 87 9.30 26.38 0.26
CA GLU A 87 9.00 27.79 0.01
C GLU A 87 7.71 28.17 0.71
N GLU A 88 7.75 29.25 1.50
CA GLU A 88 6.57 29.81 2.14
C GLU A 88 5.84 30.75 1.18
N LYS A 89 4.56 30.50 0.92
CA LYS A 89 3.66 31.43 0.22
C LYS A 89 2.61 31.99 1.18
N ALA A 90 1.73 32.88 0.72
CA ALA A 90 0.70 33.47 1.58
C ALA A 90 -0.18 32.40 2.26
N ASP A 91 -0.75 31.50 1.46
CA ASP A 91 -1.80 30.58 1.91
C ASP A 91 -1.35 29.10 1.92
N GLU A 92 -0.12 28.82 1.48
CA GLU A 92 0.42 27.47 1.35
C GLU A 92 1.94 27.43 1.56
N TRP A 93 2.45 26.23 1.79
CA TRP A 93 3.86 25.90 1.64
C TRP A 93 4.06 25.09 0.36
N LEU A 94 5.03 25.44 -0.46
CA LEU A 94 5.41 24.68 -1.64
C LEU A 94 6.66 23.86 -1.35
N TYR A 95 6.54 22.54 -1.49
CA TYR A 95 7.63 21.58 -1.32
C TYR A 95 8.08 21.08 -2.69
N THR A 96 9.38 20.98 -2.87
CA THR A 96 10.01 20.32 -4.03
C THR A 96 10.67 19.03 -3.58
N TYR A 97 10.35 17.94 -4.24
CA TYR A 97 10.82 16.59 -3.93
C TYR A 97 11.72 16.12 -5.07
N ALA A 98 12.95 15.75 -4.75
CA ALA A 98 13.81 14.99 -5.65
C ALA A 98 13.68 13.51 -5.33
N TYR A 99 13.36 12.73 -6.36
CA TYR A 99 13.25 11.29 -6.31
C TYR A 99 14.43 10.67 -7.06
N GLN A 100 14.99 9.63 -6.46
CA GLN A 100 15.94 8.73 -7.09
C GLN A 100 15.38 7.32 -6.97
N SER A 101 15.27 6.60 -8.08
CA SER A 101 14.73 5.26 -8.07
C SER A 101 15.56 4.28 -8.89
N LYS A 102 15.47 3.02 -8.48
CA LYS A 102 16.15 1.92 -9.14
C LYS A 102 15.33 0.65 -8.98
N ALA A 103 15.03 0.00 -10.10
CA ALA A 103 14.22 -1.21 -10.12
C ALA A 103 15.09 -2.44 -10.38
N TYR A 104 14.71 -3.57 -9.78
CA TYR A 104 15.31 -4.88 -9.99
C TYR A 104 14.20 -5.85 -10.38
N LYS A 105 14.45 -6.64 -11.43
CA LYS A 105 13.55 -7.71 -11.91
C LYS A 105 14.26 -9.04 -11.77
N GLY A 106 13.97 -9.77 -10.71
CA GLY A 106 14.85 -10.85 -10.23
C GLY A 106 16.26 -10.29 -9.97
N ASP A 107 17.29 -10.94 -10.52
CA ASP A 107 18.69 -10.49 -10.38
C ASP A 107 19.10 -9.41 -11.40
N GLN A 108 18.18 -8.98 -12.27
CA GLN A 108 18.48 -7.97 -13.28
C GLN A 108 18.28 -6.56 -12.73
N GLU A 109 19.38 -5.83 -12.65
CA GLU A 109 19.41 -4.42 -12.30
C GLU A 109 18.88 -3.55 -13.45
N GLY A 110 17.90 -2.71 -13.15
CA GLY A 110 17.37 -1.69 -14.04
C GLY A 110 18.16 -0.38 -13.96
N ALA A 111 17.87 0.53 -14.89
CA ALA A 111 18.48 1.86 -14.90
C ALA A 111 18.06 2.68 -13.68
N GLU A 112 18.98 3.49 -13.17
CA GLU A 112 18.66 4.53 -12.20
C GLU A 112 17.90 5.67 -12.88
N SER A 113 16.89 6.18 -12.21
CA SER A 113 16.05 7.28 -12.68
C SER A 113 15.98 8.38 -11.63
N THR A 114 15.99 9.63 -12.08
CA THR A 114 15.81 10.81 -11.22
C THR A 114 14.63 11.62 -11.69
N ARG A 115 13.81 12.12 -10.75
CA ARG A 115 12.66 12.98 -11.04
C ARG A 115 12.54 14.07 -10.01
N GLU A 116 12.04 15.23 -10.42
CA GLU A 116 11.58 16.27 -9.51
C GLU A 116 10.06 16.37 -9.55
N ASP A 117 9.43 16.63 -8.41
CA ASP A 117 8.00 16.89 -8.32
C ASP A 117 7.70 17.95 -7.26
N HIS A 118 6.56 18.63 -7.40
CA HIS A 118 6.14 19.68 -6.48
C HIS A 118 4.80 19.34 -5.83
N ARG A 119 4.68 19.62 -4.52
CA ARG A 119 3.40 19.57 -3.79
C ARG A 119 3.26 20.83 -2.99
N SER A 120 2.07 21.40 -2.95
CA SER A 120 1.78 22.44 -1.96
C SER A 120 1.02 21.88 -0.76
N VAL A 121 1.04 22.57 0.37
CA VAL A 121 0.25 22.24 1.57
C VAL A 121 -0.37 23.53 2.06
N ALA A 122 -1.70 23.60 2.10
CA ALA A 122 -2.41 24.80 2.57
C ALA A 122 -2.10 25.07 4.06
N LYS A 123 -1.99 26.34 4.43
CA LYS A 123 -1.79 26.80 5.82
C LYS A 123 -3.10 26.83 6.64
N SER A 124 -4.25 26.89 5.97
CA SER A 124 -5.58 26.89 6.60
C SER A 124 -6.17 25.48 6.70
N ASP A 125 -7.25 25.33 7.49
CA ASP A 125 -7.85 24.05 7.90
C ASP A 125 -7.82 22.99 6.79
N ALA A 126 -6.94 22.01 7.00
CA ALA A 126 -6.48 21.03 6.01
C ALA A 126 -7.59 20.12 5.46
N SER A 127 -8.81 20.21 5.98
CA SER A 127 -9.94 19.37 5.60
C SER A 127 -10.51 19.71 4.21
N LEU A 128 -10.57 20.99 3.83
CA LEU A 128 -11.21 21.40 2.56
C LEU A 128 -10.25 21.35 1.36
N ALA A 129 -8.99 21.76 1.55
CA ALA A 129 -7.98 21.78 0.49
C ALA A 129 -7.49 20.37 0.09
N ASN A 130 -7.46 19.44 1.04
CA ASN A 130 -7.08 18.05 0.76
C ASN A 130 -8.21 17.27 0.06
N ALA A 131 -9.48 17.56 0.38
CA ALA A 131 -10.65 17.00 -0.32
C ALA A 131 -10.69 17.37 -1.81
N GLN A 132 -10.32 18.60 -2.17
CA GLN A 132 -10.32 19.05 -3.57
C GLN A 132 -9.24 18.37 -4.43
N ARG A 133 -8.09 18.00 -3.84
CA ARG A 133 -7.00 17.32 -4.60
C ARG A 133 -7.35 15.89 -4.98
N VAL A 134 -8.14 15.23 -4.16
CA VAL A 134 -8.57 13.86 -4.45
C VAL A 134 -9.71 13.79 -5.44
N MET A 135 -10.57 14.81 -5.47
CA MET A 135 -11.49 15.00 -6.60
C MET A 135 -10.79 15.21 -7.94
N SER A 136 -9.53 15.67 -7.94
CA SER A 136 -8.70 15.82 -9.15
C SER A 136 -7.84 14.59 -9.49
N TYR A 137 -7.82 13.55 -8.65
CA TYR A 137 -7.06 12.33 -8.92
C TYR A 137 -7.76 11.51 -10.00
N GLN A 138 -7.19 11.47 -11.21
CA GLN A 138 -7.73 10.66 -12.31
C GLN A 138 -7.40 9.18 -12.09
N PRO A 139 -8.41 8.29 -12.03
CA PRO A 139 -8.20 6.86 -11.84
C PRO A 139 -7.90 6.23 -13.20
N SER A 140 -6.70 6.46 -13.75
CA SER A 140 -6.20 5.55 -14.77
C SER A 140 -5.47 4.41 -14.05
N LEU A 141 -6.15 3.27 -13.87
CA LEU A 141 -5.53 2.00 -13.51
C LEU A 141 -4.49 1.66 -14.59
N LYS A 142 -3.25 2.06 -14.38
CA LYS A 142 -2.10 1.70 -15.21
C LYS A 142 -1.32 0.61 -14.48
N THR A 143 -0.70 -0.28 -15.24
CA THR A 143 0.16 -1.33 -14.70
C THR A 143 1.26 -0.72 -13.84
N MET A 144 1.39 -1.16 -12.58
CA MET A 144 2.28 -0.53 -11.57
C MET A 144 3.76 -0.41 -11.96
N ALA A 145 4.20 -1.12 -13.00
CA ALA A 145 5.55 -0.98 -13.54
C ALA A 145 5.78 0.33 -14.34
N ASP A 146 4.70 0.98 -14.78
CA ASP A 146 4.70 2.27 -15.50
C ASP A 146 4.14 3.41 -14.63
N ASP A 147 3.89 3.16 -13.35
CA ASP A 147 3.39 4.16 -12.42
C ASP A 147 4.53 5.09 -12.00
N ASN A 148 4.88 6.00 -12.91
CA ASN A 148 5.83 7.08 -12.68
C ASN A 148 5.35 8.07 -11.60
N GLN A 149 4.15 7.91 -11.04
CA GLN A 149 3.67 8.71 -9.92
C GLN A 149 4.18 8.07 -8.63
N MET A 150 5.43 8.38 -8.26
CA MET A 150 5.96 8.05 -6.93
C MET A 150 5.07 8.73 -5.87
N VAL A 151 4.26 7.93 -5.16
CA VAL A 151 3.26 8.41 -4.20
C VAL A 151 3.85 8.42 -2.80
N LEU A 152 3.76 9.57 -2.13
CA LEU A 152 4.23 9.78 -0.75
C LEU A 152 3.36 9.02 0.25
N GLY A 153 3.93 8.67 1.41
CA GLY A 153 3.21 7.83 2.38
C GLY A 153 1.89 8.43 2.89
N PHE A 154 1.83 9.74 3.11
CA PHE A 154 0.60 10.42 3.51
C PHE A 154 -0.46 10.45 2.39
N GLU A 155 -0.03 10.50 1.12
CA GLU A 155 -0.95 10.46 -0.04
C GLU A 155 -1.57 9.06 -0.17
N ARG A 156 -0.78 8.00 0.07
CA ARG A 156 -1.30 6.62 0.12
C ARG A 156 -2.31 6.44 1.25
N LEU A 157 -2.00 6.98 2.42
CA LEU A 157 -2.91 6.94 3.56
C LEU A 157 -4.23 7.63 3.25
N TYR A 158 -4.16 8.81 2.63
CA TYR A 158 -5.35 9.52 2.19
C TYR A 158 -6.15 8.69 1.19
N GLY A 159 -5.50 8.08 0.19
CA GLY A 159 -6.17 7.16 -0.74
C GLY A 159 -6.91 6.02 -0.04
N LEU A 160 -6.31 5.42 1.00
CA LEU A 160 -6.97 4.39 1.82
C LEU A 160 -8.17 4.93 2.61
N ALA A 161 -8.08 6.16 3.12
CA ALA A 161 -9.15 6.79 3.90
C ALA A 161 -10.44 6.99 3.11
N TYR A 162 -10.36 7.02 1.77
CA TYR A 162 -11.52 7.12 0.88
C TYR A 162 -11.70 5.87 0.01
N ALA A 163 -10.97 4.79 0.27
CA ALA A 163 -11.06 3.57 -0.53
C ALA A 163 -12.47 2.97 -0.52
N CYS A 164 -13.22 3.18 0.56
CA CYS A 164 -14.58 2.67 0.75
C CYS A 164 -15.67 3.67 0.31
N GLU A 165 -15.29 4.82 -0.26
CA GLU A 165 -16.23 5.84 -0.69
C GLU A 165 -16.93 5.42 -1.99
N LYS A 166 -18.25 5.54 -2.02
CA LYS A 166 -19.03 5.48 -3.25
C LYS A 166 -19.29 6.90 -3.74
N SER A 167 -18.66 7.29 -4.84
CA SER A 167 -18.81 8.61 -5.44
C SER A 167 -19.57 8.56 -6.77
N ALA A 168 -20.17 9.69 -7.16
CA ALA A 168 -20.78 9.83 -8.49
C ALA A 168 -19.76 9.67 -9.62
N ALA A 169 -18.49 10.03 -9.37
CA ALA A 169 -17.41 9.85 -10.33
C ALA A 169 -17.11 8.36 -10.57
N LEU A 170 -17.13 7.54 -9.52
CA LEU A 170 -17.01 6.09 -9.64
C LEU A 170 -18.18 5.50 -10.43
N ASP A 171 -19.41 5.88 -10.11
CA ASP A 171 -20.59 5.40 -10.84
C ASP A 171 -20.51 5.75 -12.34
N LYS A 172 -20.03 6.97 -12.65
CA LYS A 172 -19.77 7.42 -14.02
C LYS A 172 -18.69 6.58 -14.69
N TYR A 173 -17.54 6.40 -14.05
CA TYR A 173 -16.44 5.59 -14.56
C TYR A 173 -16.87 4.14 -14.85
N CYS A 174 -17.62 3.53 -13.95
CA CYS A 174 -18.12 2.16 -14.12
C CYS A 174 -19.03 1.99 -15.33
N LYS A 175 -19.94 2.95 -15.56
CA LYS A 175 -20.85 2.91 -16.70
C LYS A 175 -20.15 3.28 -18.01
N GLU A 176 -19.37 4.36 -18.00
CA GLU A 176 -18.81 4.94 -19.21
C GLU A 176 -17.52 4.26 -19.66
N GLU A 177 -16.62 3.90 -18.75
CA GLU A 177 -15.32 3.31 -19.08
C GLU A 177 -15.36 1.78 -19.03
N LEU A 178 -15.85 1.21 -17.93
CA LEU A 178 -15.85 -0.25 -17.75
C LEU A 178 -17.03 -0.96 -18.44
N LYS A 179 -18.03 -0.20 -18.89
CA LYS A 179 -19.26 -0.73 -19.52
C LYS A 179 -19.93 -1.78 -18.63
N VAL A 180 -20.09 -1.47 -17.34
CA VAL A 180 -20.84 -2.27 -16.36
C VAL A 180 -22.03 -1.44 -15.85
N ASP A 181 -23.07 -2.12 -15.38
CA ASP A 181 -24.31 -1.46 -14.93
C ASP A 181 -24.11 -0.73 -13.60
N SER A 182 -23.34 -1.35 -12.71
CA SER A 182 -22.95 -0.75 -11.43
C SER A 182 -21.65 -1.33 -10.88
N CYS A 183 -21.03 -0.55 -10.01
CA CYS A 183 -19.96 -0.97 -9.12
C CYS A 183 -20.42 -0.85 -7.67
N GLU A 184 -20.15 -1.86 -6.87
CA GLU A 184 -20.39 -1.84 -5.43
C GLU A 184 -19.08 -2.05 -4.71
N ILE A 185 -18.64 -1.04 -3.95
CA ILE A 185 -17.45 -1.11 -3.10
C ILE A 185 -17.89 -1.47 -1.68
N THR A 186 -17.20 -2.42 -1.08
CA THR A 186 -17.33 -2.75 0.34
C THR A 186 -15.97 -2.86 0.99
N CYS A 187 -15.89 -2.40 2.23
CA CYS A 187 -14.76 -2.66 3.11
C CYS A 187 -15.18 -3.61 4.22
N SER A 188 -14.28 -4.51 4.63
CA SER A 188 -14.58 -5.49 5.68
C SER A 188 -13.34 -5.91 6.46
N ASN A 189 -13.55 -6.59 7.59
CA ASN A 189 -12.52 -7.15 8.47
C ASN A 189 -11.48 -6.11 8.89
N LEU A 190 -11.95 -4.90 9.22
CA LEU A 190 -11.12 -3.81 9.71
C LEU A 190 -10.51 -4.19 11.07
N LYS A 191 -9.19 -4.06 11.17
CA LYS A 191 -8.42 -4.28 12.41
C LYS A 191 -7.43 -3.13 12.59
N LEU A 192 -7.34 -2.65 13.83
CA LEU A 192 -6.31 -1.73 14.29
C LEU A 192 -5.51 -2.44 15.40
N GLU A 193 -4.23 -2.69 15.12
CA GLU A 193 -3.31 -3.36 16.03
C GLU A 193 -2.22 -2.38 16.46
N GLU A 194 -1.80 -2.44 17.71
CA GLU A 194 -0.66 -1.66 18.23
C GLU A 194 0.44 -2.62 18.66
N GLU A 195 1.68 -2.32 18.28
CA GLU A 195 2.84 -3.12 18.63
C GLU A 195 4.10 -2.26 18.71
N MET A 196 5.12 -2.78 19.42
CA MET A 196 6.46 -2.22 19.39
C MET A 196 7.30 -2.99 18.37
N ARG A 197 7.77 -2.32 17.33
CA ARG A 197 8.64 -2.93 16.31
C ARG A 197 10.09 -2.51 16.52
N PRO A 198 11.08 -3.35 16.16
CA PRO A 198 12.45 -2.88 16.02
C PRO A 198 12.53 -1.82 14.92
N VAL A 199 13.41 -0.82 15.08
CA VAL A 199 13.69 0.10 13.97
C VAL A 199 14.38 -0.64 12.81
N PRO A 200 14.13 -0.23 11.55
CA PRO A 200 14.84 -0.76 10.38
C PRO A 200 16.37 -0.73 10.53
N ASP A 201 17.07 -1.69 9.90
CA ASP A 201 18.52 -1.87 10.08
C ASP A 201 19.34 -0.63 9.73
N LEU A 202 18.96 0.11 8.68
CA LEU A 202 19.67 1.34 8.30
C LEU A 202 19.45 2.48 9.31
N ILE A 203 18.32 2.50 10.03
CA ILE A 203 18.06 3.45 11.12
C ILE A 203 18.80 3.03 12.38
N LYS A 204 18.84 1.72 12.66
CA LYS A 204 19.61 1.13 13.76
C LYS A 204 21.10 1.46 13.67
N ALA A 205 21.64 1.54 12.45
CA ALA A 205 23.03 1.91 12.19
C ALA A 205 23.34 3.41 12.41
N GLN A 206 22.32 4.26 12.55
CA GLN A 206 22.52 5.68 12.83
C GLN A 206 22.89 5.92 14.32
N PRO A 207 23.55 7.04 14.64
CA PRO A 207 23.79 7.43 16.03
C PRO A 207 22.50 7.43 16.85
N ASN A 208 22.55 6.88 18.07
CA ASN A 208 21.41 6.76 18.98
C ASN A 208 20.17 6.10 18.32
N CYS A 209 20.35 5.17 17.38
CA CYS A 209 19.28 4.50 16.64
C CYS A 209 18.29 5.48 15.98
N GLY A 210 18.77 6.61 15.46
CA GLY A 210 17.91 7.65 14.87
C GLY A 210 17.07 8.42 15.90
N GLY A 211 17.42 8.34 17.19
CA GLY A 211 16.72 9.02 18.29
C GLY A 211 15.65 8.17 18.98
N PHE A 212 15.48 6.90 18.61
CA PHE A 212 14.49 6.01 19.23
C PHE A 212 15.02 5.31 20.48
N ALA A 213 14.26 5.39 21.58
CA ALA A 213 14.56 4.67 22.81
C ALA A 213 14.54 3.15 22.56
N ASN A 214 15.55 2.44 23.09
CA ASN A 214 15.71 0.99 22.91
C ASN A 214 15.72 0.50 21.46
N CYS A 215 15.98 1.40 20.49
CA CYS A 215 15.94 1.08 19.05
C CYS A 215 14.62 0.40 18.64
N ALA A 216 13.53 0.81 19.29
CA ALA A 216 12.19 0.33 19.05
C ALA A 216 11.24 1.50 18.78
N ILE A 217 10.21 1.24 18.00
CA ILE A 217 9.27 2.24 17.54
C ILE A 217 7.84 1.75 17.76
N LYS A 218 6.99 2.64 18.28
CA LYS A 218 5.57 2.34 18.44
C LYS A 218 4.90 2.36 17.07
N SER A 219 4.31 1.24 16.70
CA SER A 219 3.66 1.05 15.41
C SER A 219 2.18 0.75 15.60
N LYS A 220 1.36 1.35 14.76
CA LYS A 220 -0.06 1.08 14.64
C LYS A 220 -0.33 0.54 13.24
N LYS A 221 -0.86 -0.68 13.17
CA LYS A 221 -1.17 -1.36 11.92
C LYS A 221 -2.68 -1.34 11.69
N VAL A 222 -3.10 -0.76 10.58
CA VAL A 222 -4.49 -0.83 10.11
C VAL A 222 -4.55 -1.83 8.98
N SER A 223 -5.49 -2.77 9.03
CA SER A 223 -5.73 -3.72 7.94
C SER A 223 -7.23 -3.86 7.67
N PHE A 224 -7.59 -4.02 6.41
CA PHE A 224 -8.96 -4.27 5.99
C PHE A 224 -8.99 -4.89 4.59
N ASN A 225 -10.10 -5.54 4.26
CA ASN A 225 -10.40 -6.02 2.94
C ASN A 225 -11.16 -4.94 2.17
N TRP A 226 -10.78 -4.71 0.92
CA TRP A 226 -11.53 -3.92 -0.03
C TRP A 226 -12.04 -4.84 -1.13
N THR A 227 -13.35 -4.79 -1.39
CA THR A 227 -13.99 -5.60 -2.42
C THR A 227 -14.74 -4.67 -3.37
N ILE A 228 -14.60 -4.90 -4.68
CA ILE A 228 -15.46 -4.29 -5.70
C ILE A 228 -16.24 -5.39 -6.43
N ALA A 229 -17.55 -5.22 -6.51
CA ALA A 229 -18.43 -6.05 -7.32
C ALA A 229 -18.87 -5.27 -8.57
N LEU A 230 -18.48 -5.78 -9.74
CA LEU A 230 -18.83 -5.24 -11.06
C LEU A 230 -20.03 -6.01 -11.60
N LYS A 231 -21.16 -5.34 -11.81
CA LYS A 231 -22.41 -5.98 -12.27
C LYS A 231 -22.66 -5.68 -13.75
N ARG A 232 -22.92 -6.72 -14.55
CA ARG A 232 -23.31 -6.61 -15.97
C ARG A 232 -24.43 -7.60 -16.26
N GLY A 233 -25.66 -7.09 -16.35
CA GLY A 233 -26.88 -7.89 -16.35
C GLY A 233 -26.95 -8.76 -15.10
N GLU A 234 -27.03 -10.07 -15.29
CA GLU A 234 -27.04 -11.06 -14.22
C GLU A 234 -25.63 -11.47 -13.76
N SER A 235 -24.58 -11.07 -14.50
CA SER A 235 -23.20 -11.42 -14.16
C SER A 235 -22.63 -10.49 -13.09
N VAL A 236 -21.96 -11.07 -12.10
CA VAL A 236 -21.24 -10.32 -11.05
C VAL A 236 -19.79 -10.79 -11.02
N GLU A 237 -18.86 -9.91 -11.35
CA GLU A 237 -17.44 -10.13 -11.14
C GLU A 237 -17.01 -9.45 -9.83
N LYS A 238 -16.32 -10.20 -8.96
CA LYS A 238 -15.78 -9.67 -7.71
C LYS A 238 -14.26 -9.63 -7.74
N GLN A 239 -13.70 -8.50 -7.32
CA GLN A 239 -12.27 -8.36 -7.05
C GLN A 239 -12.09 -7.99 -5.57
N LYS A 240 -11.12 -8.64 -4.93
CA LYS A 240 -10.82 -8.45 -3.51
C LYS A 240 -9.35 -8.12 -3.35
N VAL A 241 -9.06 -7.13 -2.52
CA VAL A 241 -7.73 -6.65 -2.17
C VAL A 241 -7.64 -6.59 -0.65
N ASN A 242 -6.63 -7.23 -0.06
CA ASN A 242 -6.35 -7.08 1.38
C ASN A 242 -5.32 -5.96 1.55
N TYR A 243 -5.68 -4.87 2.22
CA TYR A 243 -4.77 -3.79 2.55
C TYR A 243 -4.24 -3.93 3.97
N TRP A 244 -2.98 -3.58 4.17
CA TRP A 244 -2.49 -3.20 5.50
C TRP A 244 -1.45 -2.09 5.42
N VAL A 245 -1.53 -1.17 6.36
CA VAL A 245 -0.60 -0.05 6.51
C VAL A 245 -0.11 0.00 7.94
N THR A 246 1.20 0.13 8.13
CA THR A 246 1.82 0.34 9.42
C THR A 246 2.33 1.77 9.51
N LEU A 247 1.86 2.49 10.52
CA LEU A 247 2.17 3.88 10.80
C LEU A 247 2.86 3.98 12.16
N SER A 248 3.73 4.97 12.34
CA SER A 248 4.30 5.26 13.65
C SER A 248 4.07 6.71 14.08
N PRO A 249 3.27 6.97 15.12
CA PRO A 249 3.05 8.32 15.62
C PRO A 249 4.36 9.00 16.08
N ASP A 250 5.38 8.23 16.45
CA ASP A 250 6.66 8.75 16.96
C ASP A 250 7.60 9.24 15.84
N MET A 251 7.25 9.05 14.57
CA MET A 251 8.05 9.47 13.42
C MET A 251 7.65 10.86 12.92
N PRO A 252 8.59 11.59 12.25
CA PRO A 252 8.26 12.77 11.45
C PRO A 252 7.11 12.54 10.49
N PHE A 253 6.40 13.61 10.13
CA PHE A 253 5.30 13.55 9.17
C PHE A 253 5.72 12.85 7.86
N PHE A 254 6.86 13.22 7.28
CA PHE A 254 7.32 12.72 5.99
C PHE A 254 7.58 11.21 5.96
N SER A 255 8.12 10.66 7.05
CA SER A 255 8.52 9.24 7.15
C SER A 255 7.57 8.41 8.01
N ARG A 256 6.35 8.89 8.29
CA ARG A 256 5.46 8.27 9.29
C ARG A 256 4.89 6.92 8.87
N MET A 257 4.79 6.69 7.57
CA MET A 257 4.38 5.41 7.00
C MET A 257 5.59 4.46 6.95
N GLN A 258 5.56 3.43 7.77
CA GLN A 258 6.62 2.41 7.83
C GLN A 258 6.42 1.32 6.79
N GLU A 259 5.18 0.95 6.54
CA GLU A 259 4.84 -0.13 5.63
C GLU A 259 3.48 0.14 5.00
N TYR A 260 3.36 -0.09 3.71
CA TYR A 260 2.10 -0.09 2.98
C TYR A 260 2.10 -1.31 2.08
N CYS A 261 1.12 -2.17 2.26
CA CYS A 261 1.01 -3.39 1.51
C CYS A 261 -0.42 -3.62 1.04
N TYR A 262 -0.52 -4.30 -0.09
CA TYR A 262 -1.77 -4.87 -0.54
C TYR A 262 -1.54 -6.24 -1.16
N ARG A 263 -2.55 -7.10 -1.07
CA ARG A 263 -2.55 -8.45 -1.60
C ARG A 263 -3.78 -8.65 -2.48
N GLN A 264 -3.58 -9.06 -3.72
CA GLN A 264 -4.66 -9.20 -4.71
C GLN A 264 -4.41 -10.32 -5.71
N LEU A 265 -5.49 -10.84 -6.29
CA LEU A 265 -5.40 -11.78 -7.41
C LEU A 265 -5.03 -11.03 -8.69
N PHE A 266 -3.90 -11.38 -9.28
CA PHE A 266 -3.42 -10.83 -10.53
C PHE A 266 -3.61 -11.84 -11.68
N PRO A 267 -4.15 -11.43 -12.84
CA PRO A 267 -4.25 -12.30 -13.99
C PRO A 267 -2.85 -12.48 -14.62
N LEU A 268 -2.37 -13.72 -14.68
CA LEU A 268 -1.14 -14.08 -15.37
C LEU A 268 -1.46 -15.17 -16.40
N GLN A 269 -1.46 -14.80 -17.67
CA GLN A 269 -1.87 -15.67 -18.78
C GLN A 269 -3.31 -16.20 -18.58
N SER A 270 -3.48 -17.51 -18.39
CA SER A 270 -4.76 -18.17 -18.17
C SER A 270 -5.03 -18.53 -16.71
N GLN A 271 -4.20 -18.05 -15.77
CA GLN A 271 -4.33 -18.33 -14.35
C GLN A 271 -4.41 -17.03 -13.53
N LYS A 272 -5.02 -17.10 -12.36
CA LYS A 272 -4.96 -16.02 -11.35
C LYS A 272 -3.94 -16.41 -10.30
N VAL A 273 -2.97 -15.53 -10.04
CA VAL A 273 -1.95 -15.72 -9.01
C VAL A 273 -2.12 -14.66 -7.93
N LEU A 274 -1.88 -15.02 -6.67
CA LEU A 274 -1.99 -14.07 -5.57
C LEU A 274 -0.65 -13.36 -5.42
N VAL A 275 -0.68 -12.03 -5.62
CA VAL A 275 0.48 -11.15 -5.56
C VAL A 275 0.37 -10.28 -4.31
N THR A 276 1.47 -10.19 -3.57
CA THR A 276 1.62 -9.21 -2.48
C THR A 276 2.64 -8.17 -2.90
N THR A 277 2.22 -6.91 -2.85
CA THR A 277 3.10 -5.75 -3.03
C THR A 277 3.24 -5.03 -1.71
N CYS A 278 4.47 -4.75 -1.30
CA CYS A 278 4.76 -4.09 -0.03
C CYS A 278 5.82 -3.02 -0.22
N THR A 279 5.48 -1.77 0.09
CA THR A 279 6.42 -0.66 0.26
C THR A 279 6.80 -0.56 1.72
N LYS A 280 8.09 -0.68 2.03
CA LYS A 280 8.65 -0.65 3.39
C LYS A 280 9.67 0.46 3.52
N LEU A 281 9.53 1.29 4.54
CA LEU A 281 10.55 2.26 4.94
C LEU A 281 11.79 1.50 5.41
N LYS A 282 12.94 1.78 4.79
CA LYS A 282 14.23 1.21 5.16
C LYS A 282 15.09 2.23 5.90
N ASN A 283 15.00 3.51 5.55
CA ASN A 283 15.76 4.57 6.20
C ASN A 283 15.00 5.91 6.20
N PHE A 284 15.31 6.79 7.13
CA PHE A 284 14.94 8.21 7.03
C PHE A 284 15.97 9.09 7.75
N LYS A 285 15.98 10.37 7.42
CA LYS A 285 16.77 11.40 8.10
C LYS A 285 15.96 12.70 8.10
N ARG A 286 15.96 13.39 9.24
CA ARG A 286 15.40 14.75 9.32
C ARG A 286 16.36 15.76 8.68
N GLY A 287 15.79 16.68 7.94
CA GLY A 287 16.43 17.93 7.56
C GLY A 287 16.77 18.77 8.80
N THR A 288 17.77 19.62 8.67
CA THR A 288 18.03 20.68 9.65
C THR A 288 17.28 21.93 9.19
N PRO A 289 16.54 22.62 10.09
CA PRO A 289 15.94 23.91 9.80
C PRO A 289 16.95 24.95 9.28
#